data_AF-A0A1V0PHI4-F1
#
_entry.id   AF-A0A1V0PHI4-F1
#
_cell.length_a   1.000
_cell.length_b   1.000
_cell.length_c   1.000
_cell.angle_alpha   90.00
_cell.angle_beta   90.00
_cell.angle_gamma   90.00
#
_symmetry.space_group_name_H-M   'P 1'
#
loop_
_entity.id
_entity.type
_entity.pdbx_description
1 polymer ?
#
loop_
_entity_poly.entity_id
_entity_poly.type
_entity_poly.pdbx_seq_one_letter_code
_entity_poly.pdbx_strand_id
1 'polypeptide(L)'
;MLFIDKKDGYYLKIASKKSLEREAEMTDYFKKKNLGLGYISYLSDQSQDFLLKEKIQGDNYLAKQYLKNPKQLCDSLAENLRFLHEQNFEDCPILDHSERYLKKVENNARLKKSNLDFVTNYNIHTPEEAYDYIQNNKLLLKDDTLLHGDYCLPNIILDNWQFKGFIDLDCAGCW
;
A
#
# COMPACT_ATOMS: atom_id res chain seq x y z
N MET A 1 -4.04 -10.72 -10.35
CA MET A 1 -5.33 -10.61 -9.62
C MET A 1 -6.45 -11.03 -10.56
N LEU A 2 -7.40 -11.81 -10.08
CA LEU A 2 -8.56 -12.29 -10.84
C LEU A 2 -9.83 -11.63 -10.28
N PHE A 3 -10.67 -11.09 -11.15
CA PHE A 3 -12.01 -10.62 -10.77
C PHE A 3 -13.02 -11.75 -10.98
N ILE A 4 -13.89 -11.95 -9.99
CA ILE A 4 -14.94 -12.97 -10.02
C ILE A 4 -16.27 -12.25 -9.99
N ASP A 5 -16.97 -12.29 -11.13
CA ASP A 5 -18.30 -11.69 -11.30
C ASP A 5 -19.38 -12.62 -10.75
N LYS A 6 -19.63 -12.52 -9.45
CA LYS A 6 -20.69 -13.26 -8.75
C LYS A 6 -21.20 -12.41 -7.59
N LYS A 7 -22.52 -12.30 -7.43
CA LYS A 7 -23.16 -11.39 -6.47
C LYS A 7 -22.66 -9.95 -6.67
N ASP A 8 -21.96 -9.39 -5.68
CA ASP A 8 -21.46 -8.00 -5.68
C ASP A 8 -19.98 -7.88 -6.10
N GLY A 9 -19.36 -9.00 -6.51
CA GLY A 9 -18.00 -9.07 -7.04
C GLY A 9 -16.93 -9.41 -5.99
N TYR A 10 -15.92 -10.14 -6.43
CA TYR A 10 -14.78 -10.55 -5.60
C TYR A 10 -13.45 -10.40 -6.34
N TYR A 11 -12.38 -10.23 -5.58
CA TYR A 11 -11.01 -10.24 -6.09
C TYR A 11 -10.20 -11.36 -5.45
N LEU A 12 -9.54 -12.16 -6.28
CA LEU A 12 -8.58 -13.18 -5.86
C LEU A 12 -7.17 -12.77 -6.28
N LYS A 13 -6.29 -12.52 -5.31
CA LYS A 13 -4.85 -12.36 -5.53
C LYS A 13 -4.19 -13.72 -5.33
N ILE A 14 -3.36 -14.12 -6.28
CA ILE A 14 -2.57 -15.36 -6.26
C ILE A 14 -1.12 -14.94 -6.45
N ALA A 15 -0.24 -15.37 -5.55
CA ALA A 15 1.18 -15.08 -5.63
C ALA A 15 2.00 -16.27 -5.15
N SER A 16 3.32 -16.19 -5.25
CA SER A 16 4.22 -17.14 -4.62
C SER A 16 3.99 -17.21 -3.11
N LYS A 17 4.27 -18.37 -2.52
CA LYS A 17 4.19 -18.60 -1.08
C LYS A 17 4.82 -17.47 -0.26
N LYS A 18 4.18 -17.08 0.84
CA LYS A 18 4.56 -15.99 1.77
C LYS A 18 4.59 -14.57 1.18
N SER A 19 4.09 -14.39 -0.04
CA SER A 19 4.10 -13.07 -0.69
C SER A 19 2.86 -12.25 -0.34
N LEU A 20 1.77 -12.86 0.14
CA LEU A 20 0.53 -12.17 0.51
C LEU A 20 0.26 -12.11 2.01
N GLU A 21 1.05 -12.81 2.84
CA GLU A 21 0.90 -12.86 4.30
C GLU A 21 0.76 -11.47 4.91
N ARG A 22 1.67 -10.56 4.56
CA ARG A 22 1.63 -9.17 5.06
C ARG A 22 0.43 -8.39 4.58
N GLU A 23 0.07 -8.55 3.30
CA GLU A 23 -1.12 -7.88 2.80
C GLU A 23 -2.36 -8.39 3.53
N ALA A 24 -2.42 -9.69 3.86
CA ALA A 24 -3.49 -10.25 4.67
C ALA A 24 -3.51 -9.66 6.08
N GLU A 25 -2.38 -9.63 6.80
CA GLU A 25 -2.25 -9.03 8.14
C GLU A 25 -2.70 -7.56 8.16
N MET A 26 -2.19 -6.75 7.23
CA MET A 26 -2.56 -5.34 7.14
C MET A 26 -4.01 -5.14 6.68
N THR A 27 -4.54 -6.03 5.83
CA THR A 27 -5.95 -6.01 5.42
C THR A 27 -6.88 -6.30 6.61
N ASP A 28 -6.53 -7.25 7.49
CA ASP A 28 -7.30 -7.51 8.72
C ASP A 28 -7.19 -6.35 9.71
N TYR A 29 -5.99 -5.78 9.87
CA TYR A 29 -5.78 -4.61 10.72
C TYR A 29 -6.57 -3.39 10.25
N PHE A 30 -6.55 -3.08 8.96
CA PHE A 30 -7.32 -1.96 8.38
C PHE A 30 -8.83 -2.18 8.53
N LYS A 31 -9.31 -3.43 8.46
CA LYS A 31 -10.71 -3.76 8.74
C LYS A 31 -11.10 -3.37 10.18
N LYS A 32 -10.28 -3.69 11.18
CA LYS A 32 -10.53 -3.34 12.60
C LYS A 32 -10.65 -1.84 12.83
N LYS A 33 -10.04 -1.03 11.96
CA LYS A 33 -10.07 0.44 11.98
C LYS A 33 -11.12 1.06 11.04
N ASN A 34 -11.98 0.25 10.43
CA ASN A 34 -12.97 0.68 9.42
C ASN A 34 -12.34 1.38 8.21
N LEU A 35 -11.10 1.02 7.87
CA LEU A 35 -10.35 1.56 6.72
C LEU A 35 -10.47 0.68 5.45
N GLY A 36 -11.26 -0.39 5.52
CA GLY A 36 -11.53 -1.32 4.42
C GLY A 36 -12.43 -2.48 4.87
N LEU A 37 -12.81 -3.36 3.94
CA LEU A 37 -13.71 -4.49 4.23
C LEU A 37 -13.00 -5.74 4.79
N GLY A 38 -11.67 -5.77 4.68
CA GLY A 38 -10.87 -6.94 5.01
C GLY A 38 -10.82 -7.98 3.90
N TYR A 39 -10.65 -9.25 4.28
CA TYR A 39 -10.67 -10.39 3.36
C TYR A 39 -11.66 -11.46 3.84
N ILE A 40 -12.07 -12.33 2.92
CA ILE A 40 -12.91 -13.51 3.20
C ILE A 40 -12.04 -14.67 3.64
N SER A 41 -10.96 -14.94 2.89
CA SER A 41 -10.03 -16.00 3.20
C SER A 41 -8.62 -15.67 2.73
N TYR A 42 -7.64 -16.06 3.54
CA TYR A 42 -6.24 -16.15 3.18
C TYR A 42 -5.81 -17.61 3.34
N LEU A 43 -5.24 -18.19 2.28
CA LEU A 43 -4.73 -19.56 2.26
C LEU A 43 -3.30 -19.55 1.71
N SER A 44 -2.46 -20.40 2.26
CA SER A 44 -1.10 -20.64 1.75
C SER A 44 -0.88 -22.14 1.62
N ASP A 45 -0.40 -22.59 0.46
CA ASP A 45 -0.07 -23.99 0.22
C ASP A 45 1.46 -24.22 0.07
N GLN A 46 1.85 -25.31 -0.59
CA GLN A 46 3.27 -25.64 -0.78
C GLN A 46 4.00 -24.64 -1.69
N SER A 47 3.28 -23.94 -2.57
CA SER A 47 3.85 -23.10 -3.64
C SER A 47 3.26 -21.69 -3.74
N GLN A 48 2.02 -21.49 -3.30
CA GLN A 48 1.26 -20.27 -3.58
C GLN A 48 0.51 -19.76 -2.35
N ASP A 49 0.31 -18.45 -2.33
CA ASP A 49 -0.63 -17.77 -1.46
C ASP A 49 -1.86 -17.34 -2.26
N PHE A 50 -3.02 -17.37 -1.60
CA PHE A 50 -4.32 -16.98 -2.12
C PHE A 50 -4.98 -16.01 -1.15
N LEU A 51 -5.36 -14.82 -1.63
CA LEU A 51 -6.08 -13.82 -0.84
C LEU A 51 -7.38 -13.44 -1.56
N LEU A 52 -8.51 -13.83 -0.97
CA LEU A 52 -9.85 -13.56 -1.50
C LEU A 52 -10.49 -12.41 -0.74
N LYS A 53 -10.89 -11.36 -1.46
CA LYS A 53 -11.55 -10.16 -0.91
C LYS A 53 -12.89 -9.91 -1.59
N GLU A 54 -13.84 -9.34 -0.85
CA GLU A 54 -15.04 -8.74 -1.45
C GLU A 54 -14.65 -7.46 -2.21
N LYS A 55 -15.34 -7.20 -3.32
CA LYS A 55 -15.23 -5.90 -3.98
C LYS A 55 -15.84 -4.83 -3.06
N ILE A 56 -15.03 -3.82 -2.73
CA ILE A 56 -15.56 -2.59 -2.14
C ILE A 56 -16.40 -1.90 -3.21
N GLN A 57 -17.66 -1.58 -2.89
CA GLN A 57 -18.53 -0.86 -3.83
C GLN A 57 -18.08 0.59 -3.99
N GLY A 58 -18.17 1.09 -5.22
CA GLY A 58 -17.56 2.35 -5.63
C GLY A 58 -16.47 2.16 -6.68
N ASP A 59 -15.75 3.25 -6.94
CA ASP A 59 -14.69 3.40 -7.92
C ASP A 59 -13.47 4.05 -7.28
N ASN A 60 -12.28 3.85 -7.86
CA ASN A 60 -11.08 4.59 -7.46
C ASN A 60 -10.95 5.92 -8.20
N TYR A 61 -9.96 6.73 -7.81
CA TYR A 61 -9.76 8.06 -8.38
C TYR A 61 -9.42 8.09 -9.89
N LEU A 62 -9.08 6.95 -10.51
CA LEU A 62 -8.88 6.88 -11.96
C LEU A 62 -10.19 6.90 -12.75
N ALA A 63 -11.34 6.76 -12.09
CA ALA A 63 -12.62 6.83 -12.76
C ALA A 63 -12.91 8.26 -13.28
N LYS A 64 -13.52 8.33 -14.46
CA LYS A 64 -13.69 9.59 -15.22
C LYS A 64 -14.41 10.68 -14.42
N GLN A 65 -15.34 10.31 -13.54
CA GLN A 65 -16.09 11.26 -12.72
C GLN A 65 -15.19 12.05 -11.74
N TYR A 66 -14.13 11.42 -11.24
CA TYR A 66 -13.18 12.06 -10.32
C TYR A 66 -12.13 12.85 -11.10
N LEU A 67 -11.57 12.27 -12.17
CA LEU A 67 -10.56 12.94 -13.00
C LEU A 67 -11.05 14.22 -13.66
N LYS A 68 -12.35 14.36 -13.92
CA LYS A 68 -12.96 15.59 -14.48
C LYS A 68 -12.91 16.78 -13.51
N ASN A 69 -12.71 16.54 -12.21
CA ASN A 69 -12.67 17.57 -11.18
C ASN A 69 -11.35 17.50 -10.39
N PRO A 70 -10.19 17.81 -11.01
CA PRO A 70 -8.87 17.57 -10.43
C PRO A 70 -8.65 18.32 -9.12
N LYS A 71 -9.22 19.52 -8.96
CA LYS A 71 -9.16 20.25 -7.68
C LYS A 71 -9.83 19.47 -6.55
N GLN A 72 -11.07 19.03 -6.75
CA GLN A 72 -11.80 18.26 -5.75
C GLN A 72 -11.15 16.90 -5.49
N LEU A 73 -10.55 16.29 -6.52
CA LEU A 73 -9.72 15.08 -6.39
C LEU A 73 -8.55 15.33 -5.45
N CYS A 74 -7.75 16.38 -5.67
CA CYS A 74 -6.63 16.70 -4.80
C CYS A 74 -7.08 17.00 -3.36
N ASP A 75 -8.15 17.78 -3.19
CA ASP A 75 -8.71 18.11 -1.88
C ASP A 75 -9.13 16.82 -1.14
N SER A 76 -9.92 15.96 -1.79
CA SER A 76 -10.39 14.69 -1.22
C SER A 76 -9.25 13.69 -0.97
N LEU A 77 -8.25 13.63 -1.86
CA LEU A 77 -7.07 12.79 -1.69
C LEU A 77 -6.25 13.22 -0.47
N ALA A 78 -6.05 14.53 -0.27
CA ALA A 78 -5.36 15.06 0.90
C ALA A 78 -6.15 14.81 2.20
N GLU A 79 -7.47 14.99 2.18
CA GLU A 79 -8.35 14.69 3.32
C GLU A 79 -8.28 13.21 3.72
N ASN A 80 -8.33 12.29 2.76
CA ASN A 80 -8.23 10.86 3.03
C ASN A 80 -6.84 10.45 3.53
N LEU A 81 -5.77 11.10 3.07
CA LEU A 81 -4.41 10.85 3.56
C LEU A 81 -4.27 11.31 5.01
N ARG A 82 -4.77 12.51 5.31
CA ARG A 82 -4.81 13.02 6.68
C ARG A 82 -5.64 12.12 7.59
N PHE A 83 -6.81 11.69 7.14
CA PHE A 83 -7.66 10.75 7.88
C PHE A 83 -6.92 9.45 8.23
N LEU A 84 -6.11 8.91 7.32
CA LEU A 84 -5.26 7.75 7.58
C LEU A 84 -4.15 8.06 8.60
N HIS A 85 -3.42 9.16 8.43
CA HIS A 85 -2.30 9.52 9.30
C HIS A 85 -2.73 9.92 10.72
N GLU A 86 -3.97 10.38 10.90
CA GLU A 86 -4.53 10.69 12.22
C GLU A 86 -5.00 9.45 12.99
N GLN A 87 -4.98 8.26 12.38
CA GLN A 87 -5.28 7.01 13.09
C GLN A 87 -4.15 6.68 14.08
N ASN A 88 -4.51 6.20 15.27
CA ASN A 88 -3.52 5.51 16.11
C ASN A 88 -3.00 4.27 15.40
N PHE A 89 -1.79 3.82 15.72
CA PHE A 89 -1.21 2.59 15.19
C PHE A 89 -1.08 1.51 16.27
N GLU A 90 -1.89 1.59 17.33
CA GLU A 90 -1.97 0.56 18.37
C GLU A 90 -2.32 -0.79 17.74
N ASP A 91 -1.62 -1.83 18.19
CA ASP A 91 -1.72 -3.21 17.70
C ASP A 91 -1.45 -3.39 16.19
N CYS A 92 -0.77 -2.44 15.54
CA CYS A 92 -0.32 -2.61 14.17
C CYS A 92 0.64 -3.83 14.09
N PRO A 93 0.36 -4.82 13.22
CA PRO A 93 1.20 -6.01 13.12
C PRO A 93 2.58 -5.73 12.50
N ILE A 94 2.72 -4.59 11.81
CA ILE A 94 3.92 -4.19 11.08
C ILE A 94 4.44 -2.86 11.63
N LEU A 95 5.38 -2.93 12.57
CA LEU A 95 6.02 -1.77 13.22
C LEU A 95 7.45 -1.50 12.74
N ASP A 96 8.08 -2.46 12.06
CA ASP A 96 9.51 -2.44 11.68
C ASP A 96 9.73 -1.91 10.25
N HIS A 97 8.86 -1.03 9.78
CA HIS A 97 8.76 -0.77 8.35
C HIS A 97 10.02 -0.08 7.78
N SER A 98 10.55 0.93 8.46
CA SER A 98 11.79 1.59 8.07
C SER A 98 12.96 0.61 8.00
N GLU A 99 13.15 -0.22 9.02
CA GLU A 99 14.21 -1.23 9.06
C GLU A 99 14.09 -2.22 7.88
N ARG A 100 12.87 -2.64 7.57
CA ARG A 100 12.60 -3.54 6.46
C ARG A 100 12.96 -2.93 5.10
N TYR A 101 12.66 -1.66 4.88
CA TYR A 101 13.00 -0.98 3.63
C TYR A 101 14.51 -0.75 3.51
N LEU A 102 15.17 -0.39 4.61
CA LEU A 102 16.63 -0.32 4.64
C LEU A 102 17.27 -1.68 4.31
N LYS A 103 16.77 -2.79 4.88
CA LYS A 103 17.19 -4.15 4.52
C LYS A 103 16.95 -4.47 3.03
N LYS A 104 15.85 -4.01 2.44
CA LYS A 104 15.60 -4.15 0.98
C LYS A 104 16.65 -3.39 0.17
N VAL A 105 17.00 -2.17 0.57
CA VAL A 105 18.05 -1.36 -0.08
C VAL A 105 19.38 -2.10 -0.06
N GLU A 106 19.80 -2.62 1.10
CA GLU A 106 21.04 -3.42 1.23
C GLU A 106 21.05 -4.66 0.32
N ASN A 107 19.94 -5.42 0.32
CA ASN A 107 19.83 -6.61 -0.50
C ASN A 107 19.84 -6.30 -2.00
N ASN A 108 19.16 -5.23 -2.41
CA ASN A 108 19.10 -4.79 -3.80
C ASN A 108 20.45 -4.31 -4.31
N ALA A 109 21.20 -3.55 -3.49
CA ALA A 109 22.57 -3.16 -3.81
C ALA A 109 23.47 -4.39 -4.00
N ARG A 110 23.42 -5.36 -3.09
CA ARG A 110 24.19 -6.62 -3.21
C ARG A 110 23.85 -7.40 -4.49
N LEU A 111 22.58 -7.44 -4.87
CA LEU A 111 22.10 -8.18 -6.05
C LEU A 111 22.17 -7.37 -7.35
N LYS A 112 22.64 -6.11 -7.30
CA LYS A 112 22.62 -5.16 -8.43
C LYS A 112 21.23 -5.03 -9.07
N LYS A 113 20.19 -5.00 -8.22
CA LYS A 113 18.78 -4.87 -8.61
C LYS A 113 18.26 -3.51 -8.20
N SER A 114 18.49 -2.50 -9.03
CA SER A 114 18.04 -1.14 -8.79
C SER A 114 17.24 -0.62 -9.98
N ASN A 115 16.18 0.13 -9.70
CA ASN A 115 15.45 0.93 -10.69
C ASN A 115 15.60 2.41 -10.28
N LEU A 116 16.07 3.25 -11.21
CA LEU A 116 16.30 4.67 -11.00
C LEU A 116 15.19 5.57 -11.55
N ASP A 117 14.14 5.03 -12.16
CA ASP A 117 13.07 5.77 -12.85
C ASP A 117 12.43 6.87 -11.99
N PHE A 118 12.44 6.71 -10.66
CA PHE A 118 11.79 7.61 -9.72
C PHE A 118 12.75 8.58 -8.98
N VAL A 119 14.07 8.42 -9.12
CA VAL A 119 15.06 9.20 -8.36
C VAL A 119 15.83 10.21 -9.20
N THR A 120 15.70 10.17 -10.53
CA THR A 120 16.35 11.11 -11.45
C THR A 120 16.01 12.57 -11.16
N ASN A 121 14.76 12.84 -10.76
CA ASN A 121 14.30 14.18 -10.35
C ASN A 121 14.98 14.71 -9.07
N TYR A 122 15.65 13.83 -8.31
CA TYR A 122 16.45 14.20 -7.13
C TYR A 122 17.94 14.34 -7.47
N ASN A 123 18.29 14.43 -8.77
CA ASN A 123 19.67 14.48 -9.26
C ASN A 123 20.50 13.24 -8.85
N ILE A 124 19.84 12.09 -8.78
CA ILE A 124 20.45 10.77 -8.52
C ILE A 124 20.43 10.00 -9.84
N HIS A 125 21.60 9.66 -10.36
CA HIS A 125 21.81 9.06 -11.68
C HIS A 125 22.40 7.66 -11.61
N THR A 126 22.92 7.24 -10.45
CA THR A 126 23.50 5.91 -10.25
C THR A 126 22.91 5.18 -9.05
N PRO A 127 22.94 3.83 -9.03
CA PRO A 127 22.57 3.05 -7.85
C PRO A 127 23.42 3.37 -6.61
N GLU A 128 24.70 3.69 -6.81
CA GLU A 128 25.63 4.08 -5.76
C GLU A 128 25.24 5.42 -5.14
N GLU A 129 24.92 6.43 -5.95
CA GLU A 129 24.40 7.72 -5.47
C GLU A 129 23.08 7.55 -4.69
N ALA A 130 22.18 6.68 -5.17
CA ALA A 130 20.93 6.38 -4.47
C ALA A 130 21.20 5.72 -3.10
N TYR A 131 22.13 4.77 -3.07
CA TYR A 131 22.52 4.09 -1.84
C TYR A 131 23.14 5.06 -0.84
N ASP A 132 24.10 5.88 -1.26
CA ASP A 132 24.75 6.88 -0.42
C ASP A 132 23.75 7.91 0.12
N TYR A 133 22.81 8.36 -0.72
CA TYR A 133 21.73 9.25 -0.29
C TYR A 133 20.89 8.62 0.83
N ILE A 134 20.49 7.35 0.67
CA ILE A 134 19.71 6.64 1.69
C ILE A 134 20.53 6.44 2.97
N GLN A 135 21.80 6.03 2.88
CA GLN A 135 22.64 5.82 4.06
C GLN A 135 22.86 7.09 4.87
N ASN A 136 23.05 8.23 4.20
CA ASN A 136 23.26 9.51 4.85
C ASN A 136 21.98 10.09 5.48
N ASN A 137 20.80 9.69 5.00
CA ASN A 137 19.52 10.23 5.45
C ASN A 137 18.66 9.23 6.27
N LYS A 138 19.10 7.99 6.47
CA LYS A 138 18.31 6.94 7.15
C LYS A 138 17.83 7.31 8.56
N LEU A 139 18.56 8.19 9.26
CA LEU A 139 18.18 8.66 10.60
C LEU A 139 17.02 9.66 10.61
N LEU A 140 16.57 10.13 9.43
CA LEU A 140 15.39 10.98 9.30
C LEU A 140 14.07 10.19 9.33
N LEU A 141 14.13 8.86 9.13
CA LEU A 141 12.96 7.97 9.18
C LEU A 141 12.48 7.82 10.64
N LYS A 142 11.16 7.76 10.85
CA LYS A 142 10.55 7.77 12.18
C LYS A 142 9.27 6.95 12.23
N ASP A 143 9.33 5.72 12.73
CA ASP A 143 8.18 4.80 12.84
C ASP A 143 7.04 5.28 13.79
N ASP A 144 6.34 6.37 13.46
CA ASP A 144 5.37 7.11 14.29
C ASP A 144 4.02 7.42 13.62
N THR A 145 3.82 6.98 12.37
CA THR A 145 2.60 7.25 11.60
C THR A 145 2.11 5.99 10.88
N LEU A 146 0.79 5.73 10.89
CA LEU A 146 0.20 4.66 10.08
C LEU A 146 0.19 5.07 8.60
N LEU A 147 0.88 4.31 7.74
CA LEU A 147 0.95 4.55 6.30
C LEU A 147 0.33 3.41 5.48
N HIS A 148 -0.15 3.77 4.28
CA HIS A 148 -0.54 2.83 3.24
C HIS A 148 0.68 2.21 2.53
N GLY A 149 1.78 2.96 2.42
CA GLY A 149 3.02 2.57 1.72
C GLY A 149 2.98 2.64 0.19
N ASP A 150 1.80 2.61 -0.41
CA ASP A 150 1.55 2.87 -1.84
C ASP A 150 0.28 3.73 -2.01
N TYR A 151 0.31 4.93 -1.43
CA TYR A 151 -0.85 5.83 -1.43
C TYR A 151 -0.98 6.51 -2.80
N CYS A 152 -1.70 5.86 -3.72
CA CYS A 152 -1.91 6.36 -5.07
C CYS A 152 -3.38 6.28 -5.51
N LEU A 153 -3.71 6.97 -6.60
CA LEU A 153 -5.09 7.10 -7.13
C LEU A 153 -5.88 5.77 -7.24
N PRO A 154 -5.31 4.64 -7.72
CA PRO A 154 -6.06 3.40 -7.82
C PRO A 154 -6.36 2.71 -6.49
N ASN A 155 -5.65 3.05 -5.41
CA ASN A 155 -5.65 2.29 -4.15
C ASN A 155 -6.67 2.80 -3.11
N ILE A 156 -7.52 3.74 -3.51
CA ILE A 156 -8.53 4.36 -2.65
C ILE A 156 -9.88 4.22 -3.34
N ILE A 157 -10.85 3.60 -2.67
CA ILE A 157 -12.20 3.40 -3.21
C ILE A 157 -13.16 4.44 -2.65
N LEU A 158 -13.94 5.05 -3.53
CA LEU A 158 -14.95 6.05 -3.21
C LEU A 158 -16.27 5.75 -3.89
N ASP A 159 -17.35 6.19 -3.25
CA ASP A 159 -18.69 6.24 -3.82
C ASP A 159 -19.23 7.66 -3.65
N ASN A 160 -19.42 8.37 -4.77
CA ASN A 160 -19.86 9.76 -4.76
C ASN A 160 -19.04 10.66 -3.82
N TRP A 161 -17.70 10.60 -3.94
CA TRP A 161 -16.74 11.33 -3.10
C TRP A 161 -16.69 10.92 -1.62
N GLN A 162 -17.46 9.90 -1.22
CA GLN A 162 -17.39 9.33 0.12
C GLN A 162 -16.37 8.19 0.13
N PHE A 163 -15.42 8.24 1.05
CA PHE A 163 -14.45 7.18 1.27
C PHE A 163 -15.13 5.85 1.61
N LYS A 164 -14.65 4.75 1.01
CA LYS A 164 -15.15 3.38 1.24
C LYS A 164 -14.07 2.42 1.70
N GLY A 165 -12.81 2.70 1.42
CA GLY A 165 -11.71 1.87 1.90
C GLY A 165 -10.43 2.02 1.09
N PHE A 166 -9.32 1.62 1.71
CA PHE A 166 -8.04 1.41 1.06
C PHE A 166 -7.90 -0.03 0.57
N ILE A 167 -7.15 -0.22 -0.51
CA ILE A 167 -6.83 -1.52 -1.11
C ILE A 167 -5.34 -1.61 -1.44
N ASP A 168 -4.84 -2.82 -1.68
CA ASP A 168 -3.40 -3.08 -1.95
C ASP A 168 -2.48 -2.62 -0.79
N LEU A 169 -2.63 -3.30 0.34
CA LEU A 169 -2.00 -2.95 1.63
C LEU A 169 -0.70 -3.73 1.89
N ASP A 170 -0.01 -4.20 0.86
CA ASP A 170 1.22 -4.99 0.98
C ASP A 170 2.42 -4.16 1.47
N CYS A 171 2.38 -2.85 1.22
CA CYS A 171 3.34 -1.87 1.69
C CYS A 171 2.88 -1.11 2.94
N ALA A 172 1.71 -1.42 3.49
CA ALA A 172 1.20 -0.73 4.67
C ALA A 172 1.98 -1.11 5.93
N GLY A 173 1.98 -0.21 6.91
CA GLY A 173 2.63 -0.40 8.21
C GLY A 173 2.79 0.92 8.96
N CYS A 174 3.41 0.87 10.13
CA CYS A 174 3.83 2.06 10.86
C CYS A 174 5.23 2.49 10.42
N TRP A 175 5.41 3.78 10.17
CA TRP A 175 6.58 4.41 9.55
C TRP A 175 6.91 5.77 10.09
#